data_AF-A0A433I908-F1
#
_entry.id   AF-A0A433I908-F1
#
_cell.length_a   1.000
_cell.length_b   1.000
_cell.length_c   1.000
_cell.angle_alpha   90.00
_cell.angle_beta   90.00
_cell.angle_gamma   90.00
#
_symmetry.space_group_name_H-M   'P 1'
#
loop_
_entity.id
_entity.type
_entity.pdbx_description
1 polymer ?
#
loop_
_entity_poly.entity_id
_entity_poly.type
_entity_poly.pdbx_seq_one_letter_code
_entity_poly.pdbx_strand_id
1 'polypeptide(L)'
;VDHARHPAAAFPALADLAGRLGEVPGVVDVAGPIPSDDGAAVQFLAFVDSSAGAERPVADVVADLREVVADPAAADPALAGTVAADTEWHVGGPAGLVAELGGAFAGIDGLLLLVALVVVFVILVAVYRSVLLPVLVLLTAVAALCGAIVAVYGMALAGWIQLNGQAQGILSILVIGAATDYCLLLVARHREELLVRADVGEALRAAVRGSFGAITASASTVALALLILMASDLNSTRSLGPVAATGVAFAWLAALTLLPALLRLTGRAAFWPTIPSPER
;
A
#
# COMPACT_ATOMS: atom_id res chain seq x y z
N VAL A 1 0.66 53.64 15.08
CA VAL A 1 0.30 52.88 13.86
C VAL A 1 1.47 51.99 13.58
N ASP A 2 1.24 50.69 13.74
CA ASP A 2 2.24 49.64 13.93
C ASP A 2 2.82 49.23 12.57
N HIS A 3 4.00 49.75 12.21
CA HIS A 3 4.67 49.46 10.93
C HIS A 3 5.20 48.02 10.83
N ALA A 4 5.09 47.21 11.88
CA ALA A 4 5.54 45.81 11.91
C ALA A 4 4.56 44.82 11.24
N ARG A 5 3.38 45.26 10.80
CA ARG A 5 2.34 44.38 10.22
C ARG A 5 2.20 44.41 8.71
N HIS A 6 3.11 45.08 8.00
CA HIS A 6 3.09 45.08 6.54
C HIS A 6 4.27 44.26 6.00
N PRO A 7 4.02 43.02 5.54
CA PRO A 7 4.96 42.19 4.76
C PRO A 7 5.65 42.93 3.61
N ALA A 8 5.12 44.09 3.21
CA ALA A 8 5.66 44.90 2.15
C ALA A 8 7.06 45.45 2.37
N ALA A 9 7.48 45.65 3.62
CA ALA A 9 8.86 46.05 3.92
C ALA A 9 9.86 44.88 3.76
N ALA A 10 9.39 43.63 3.80
CA ALA A 10 10.23 42.43 3.69
C ALA A 10 10.36 41.92 2.25
N PHE A 11 9.64 42.48 1.26
CA PHE A 11 9.68 41.99 -0.12
C PHE A 11 11.08 41.86 -0.75
N PRO A 12 12.03 42.81 -0.54
CA PRO A 12 13.38 42.65 -1.05
C PRO A 12 14.12 41.49 -0.40
N ALA A 13 13.92 41.26 0.91
CA ALA A 13 14.50 40.14 1.65
C ALA A 13 13.85 38.80 1.30
N LEU A 14 12.59 38.82 0.86
CA LEU A 14 11.84 37.65 0.39
C LEU A 14 12.17 37.26 -1.05
N ALA A 15 12.78 38.14 -1.85
CA ALA A 15 13.17 37.83 -3.23
C ALA A 15 14.29 36.78 -3.29
N ASP A 16 15.25 36.83 -2.36
CA ASP A 16 16.35 35.88 -2.28
C ASP A 16 15.89 34.48 -1.84
N LEU A 17 14.79 34.41 -1.09
CA LEU A 17 14.14 33.13 -0.74
C LEU A 17 13.67 32.36 -1.98
N ALA A 18 13.21 33.04 -3.04
CA ALA A 18 12.82 32.37 -4.28
C ALA A 18 13.98 31.63 -4.94
N GLY A 19 15.19 32.22 -4.93
CA GLY A 19 16.40 31.59 -5.46
C GLY A 19 16.72 30.30 -4.72
N ARG A 20 16.62 30.31 -3.39
CA ARG A 20 16.92 29.16 -2.54
C ARG A 20 15.88 28.05 -2.63
N LEU A 21 14.60 28.41 -2.79
CA LEU A 21 13.56 27.43 -3.12
C LEU A 21 13.84 26.75 -4.47
N GLY A 22 14.44 27.48 -5.42
CA GLY A 22 14.86 26.95 -6.72
C GLY A 22 16.11 26.05 -6.67
N GLU A 23 16.91 26.14 -5.62
CA GLU A 23 18.06 25.25 -5.41
C GLU A 23 17.66 23.86 -4.90
N VAL A 24 16.42 23.69 -4.44
CA VAL A 24 15.91 22.39 -3.97
C VAL A 24 15.89 21.40 -5.14
N PRO A 25 16.61 20.27 -5.07
CA PRO A 25 16.66 19.32 -6.18
C PRO A 25 15.27 18.73 -6.46
N GLY A 26 14.78 18.93 -7.68
CA GLY A 26 13.44 18.56 -8.13
C GLY A 26 12.50 19.74 -8.37
N VAL A 27 12.90 20.96 -7.97
CA VAL A 27 12.24 22.20 -8.37
C VAL A 27 12.82 22.69 -9.71
N VAL A 28 11.94 22.98 -10.66
CA VAL A 28 12.29 23.41 -12.02
C VAL A 28 12.34 24.93 -12.12
N ASP A 29 11.41 25.60 -11.45
CA ASP A 29 11.27 27.05 -11.48
C ASP A 29 10.53 27.51 -10.23
N VAL A 30 10.74 28.78 -9.85
CA VAL A 30 10.04 29.42 -8.72
C VAL A 30 9.57 30.80 -9.14
N ALA A 31 8.26 31.03 -9.08
CA ALA A 31 7.68 32.35 -9.28
C ALA A 31 7.30 33.01 -7.94
N GLY A 32 7.61 34.29 -7.79
CA GLY A 32 7.30 35.10 -6.61
C GLY A 32 8.45 36.06 -6.24
N PRO A 33 8.32 36.79 -5.12
CA PRO A 33 7.18 36.81 -4.20
C PRO A 33 5.91 37.43 -4.82
N ILE A 34 4.76 36.76 -4.66
CA ILE A 34 3.44 37.27 -5.08
C ILE A 34 2.68 37.71 -3.82
N PRO A 35 2.48 39.02 -3.60
CA PRO A 35 1.75 39.49 -2.44
C PRO A 35 0.24 39.31 -2.55
N SER A 36 -0.42 39.10 -1.41
CA SER A 36 -1.87 39.19 -1.28
C SER A 36 -2.36 40.63 -1.42
N ASP A 37 -3.62 40.82 -1.85
CA ASP A 37 -4.26 42.13 -2.02
C ASP A 37 -4.33 42.94 -0.71
N ASP A 38 -4.51 42.24 0.42
CA ASP A 38 -4.50 42.83 1.76
C ASP A 38 -3.08 43.03 2.32
N GLY A 39 -2.06 42.57 1.58
CA GLY A 39 -0.67 42.60 1.95
C GLY A 39 -0.31 41.71 3.13
N ALA A 40 -1.22 40.89 3.66
CA ALA A 40 -1.01 40.08 4.88
C ALA A 40 -0.26 38.77 4.61
N ALA A 41 -0.20 38.32 3.35
CA ALA A 41 0.44 37.08 2.95
C ALA A 41 1.30 37.27 1.69
N VAL A 42 2.27 36.38 1.52
CA VAL A 42 3.13 36.29 0.34
C VAL A 42 3.16 34.84 -0.13
N GLN A 43 2.96 34.65 -1.43
CA GLN A 43 2.97 33.34 -2.06
C GLN A 43 4.20 33.19 -2.97
N PHE A 44 4.81 32.00 -2.91
CA PHE A 44 5.76 31.52 -3.90
C PHE A 44 5.15 30.30 -4.61
N LEU A 45 5.38 30.20 -5.91
CA LEU A 45 4.96 29.07 -6.73
C LEU A 45 6.20 28.30 -7.15
N ALA A 46 6.49 27.19 -6.47
CA ALA A 46 7.55 26.26 -6.87
C ALA A 46 6.99 25.22 -7.84
N PHE A 47 7.53 25.16 -9.05
CA PHE A 47 7.18 24.16 -10.06
C PHE A 47 8.03 22.92 -9.86
N VAL A 48 7.40 21.81 -9.49
CA VAL A 48 8.09 20.54 -9.22
C VAL A 48 8.04 19.66 -10.47
N ASP A 49 9.17 19.05 -10.83
CA ASP A 49 9.21 18.08 -11.92
C ASP A 49 8.56 16.76 -11.49
N SER A 50 7.34 16.50 -11.96
CA SER A 50 6.66 15.22 -11.72
C SER A 50 7.17 14.07 -12.61
N SER A 51 7.94 14.37 -13.66
CA SER A 51 8.45 13.37 -14.61
C SER A 51 9.70 12.65 -14.11
N ALA A 52 10.44 13.26 -13.18
CA ALA A 52 11.58 12.67 -12.48
C ALA A 52 11.18 11.70 -11.34
N GLY A 53 9.90 11.34 -11.22
CA GLY A 53 9.36 10.56 -10.10
C GLY A 53 9.98 9.19 -9.84
N ALA A 54 10.84 8.68 -10.74
CA ALA A 54 11.64 7.48 -10.54
C ALA A 54 12.99 7.74 -9.82
N GLU A 55 13.55 8.94 -9.93
CA GLU A 55 14.83 9.33 -9.29
C GLU A 55 14.60 10.00 -7.94
N ARG A 56 13.54 10.81 -7.82
CA ARG A 56 13.15 11.44 -6.56
C ARG A 56 11.63 11.57 -6.43
N PRO A 57 10.99 10.95 -5.43
CA PRO A 57 9.58 11.14 -5.14
C PRO A 57 9.25 12.63 -4.90
N VAL A 58 8.10 13.09 -5.42
CA VAL A 58 7.58 14.45 -5.17
C VAL A 58 7.46 14.73 -3.66
N ALA A 59 7.19 13.70 -2.85
CA ALA A 59 7.13 13.80 -1.40
C ALA A 59 8.44 14.30 -0.78
N ASP A 60 9.58 13.84 -1.29
CA ASP A 60 10.90 14.23 -0.78
C ASP A 60 11.22 15.68 -1.17
N VAL A 61 10.85 16.10 -2.38
CA VAL A 61 11.00 17.49 -2.82
C VAL A 61 10.16 18.43 -1.94
N VAL A 62 8.94 18.03 -1.61
CA VAL A 62 8.07 18.80 -0.68
C VAL A 62 8.64 18.81 0.73
N ALA A 63 9.25 17.72 1.20
CA ALA A 63 9.89 17.66 2.50
C ALA A 63 11.08 18.62 2.59
N ASP A 64 11.94 18.65 1.57
CA ASP A 64 13.05 19.61 1.48
C ASP A 64 12.53 21.06 1.45
N LEU A 65 11.49 21.35 0.66
CA LEU A 65 10.86 22.67 0.63
C LEU A 65 10.33 23.08 2.01
N ARG A 66 9.74 22.14 2.76
CA ARG A 66 9.28 22.38 4.14
C ARG A 66 10.45 22.65 5.07
N GLU A 67 11.57 21.96 4.91
CA GLU A 67 12.77 22.18 5.73
C GLU A 67 13.38 23.57 5.49
N VAL A 68 13.50 23.99 4.23
CA VAL A 68 13.97 25.33 3.85
C VAL A 68 13.11 26.43 4.46
N VAL A 69 11.81 26.17 4.57
CA VAL A 69 10.80 27.14 5.01
C VAL A 69 10.50 27.05 6.51
N ALA A 70 10.86 25.95 7.19
CA ALA A 70 10.69 25.77 8.63
C ALA A 70 11.63 26.63 9.47
N ASP A 71 12.83 26.92 8.96
CA ASP A 71 13.74 27.90 9.54
C ASP A 71 14.23 28.90 8.48
N PRO A 72 13.37 29.84 8.04
CA PRO A 72 13.71 30.79 6.98
C PRO A 72 14.91 31.67 7.32
N ALA A 73 15.19 31.88 8.62
CA ALA A 73 16.28 32.73 9.10
C ALA A 73 17.63 31.99 9.12
N ALA A 74 17.66 30.68 9.39
CA ALA A 74 18.84 29.85 9.16
C ALA A 74 19.07 29.62 7.66
N ALA A 75 17.97 29.54 6.93
CA ALA A 75 17.99 29.35 5.50
C ALA A 75 18.54 30.64 4.83
N ASP A 76 18.04 31.82 5.18
CA ASP A 76 18.55 33.09 4.71
C ASP A 76 18.69 34.12 5.86
N PRO A 77 19.93 34.44 6.26
CA PRO A 77 20.20 35.42 7.32
C PRO A 77 19.62 36.81 7.06
N ALA A 78 19.33 37.17 5.81
CA ALA A 78 18.68 38.43 5.46
C ALA A 78 17.20 38.48 5.88
N LEU A 79 16.57 37.32 6.14
CA LEU A 79 15.23 37.25 6.73
C LEU A 79 15.22 37.47 8.25
N ALA A 80 16.39 37.38 8.91
CA ALA A 80 16.48 37.53 10.36
C ALA A 80 16.10 38.95 10.79
N GLY A 81 14.93 39.09 11.45
CA GLY A 81 14.42 40.37 11.95
C GLY A 81 13.70 41.23 10.91
N THR A 82 13.57 40.78 9.65
CA THR A 82 12.76 41.46 8.61
C THR A 82 11.34 40.89 8.51
N VAL A 83 11.16 39.62 8.90
CA VAL A 83 9.86 38.96 9.00
C VAL A 83 9.45 38.85 10.47
N ALA A 84 8.16 39.06 10.75
CA ALA A 84 7.64 39.01 12.11
C ALA A 84 7.81 37.60 12.71
N ALA A 85 8.16 37.52 13.99
CA ALA A 85 8.46 36.24 14.65
C ALA A 85 7.26 35.28 14.73
N ASP A 86 6.04 35.79 14.53
CA ASP A 86 4.78 35.04 14.47
C ASP A 86 4.37 34.67 13.03
N THR A 87 5.22 34.90 12.03
CA THR A 87 4.92 34.54 10.63
C THR A 87 4.90 33.03 10.47
N GLU A 88 3.74 32.50 10.10
CA GLU A 88 3.58 31.09 9.76
C GLU A 88 3.94 30.84 8.30
N TRP A 89 4.59 29.71 8.07
CA TRP A 89 4.95 29.28 6.73
C TRP A 89 4.33 27.93 6.40
N HIS A 90 3.72 27.84 5.22
CA HIS A 90 2.96 26.67 4.81
C HIS A 90 3.35 26.26 3.40
N VAL A 91 3.65 24.97 3.20
CA VAL A 91 3.90 24.38 1.88
C VAL A 91 2.66 23.57 1.49
N GLY A 92 1.97 24.04 0.44
CA GLY A 92 0.72 23.45 -0.05
C GLY A 92 0.70 23.17 -1.55
N GLY A 93 -0.49 23.15 -2.13
CA GLY A 93 -0.70 22.89 -3.56
C GLY A 93 -0.73 21.40 -3.93
N PRO A 94 -0.86 21.06 -5.23
CA PRO A 94 -1.02 19.68 -5.69
C PRO A 94 0.14 18.75 -5.28
N ALA A 95 1.38 19.26 -5.32
CA ALA A 95 2.55 18.51 -4.87
C ALA A 95 2.50 18.24 -3.36
N GLY A 96 2.14 19.25 -2.55
CA GLY A 96 1.94 19.11 -1.10
C GLY A 96 0.87 18.08 -0.76
N LEU A 97 -0.25 18.09 -1.47
CA LEU A 97 -1.32 17.10 -1.29
C LEU A 97 -0.84 15.67 -1.60
N VAL A 98 -0.10 15.47 -2.70
CA VAL A 98 0.47 14.16 -3.06
C VAL A 98 1.48 13.69 -2.02
N ALA A 99 2.33 14.60 -1.53
CA ALA A 99 3.30 14.32 -0.49
C ALA A 99 2.64 13.91 0.83
N GLU A 100 1.58 14.60 1.25
CA GLU A 100 0.85 14.26 2.47
C GLU A 100 0.08 12.96 2.35
N LEU A 101 -0.58 12.71 1.22
CA LEU A 101 -1.23 11.42 0.97
C LEU A 101 -0.19 10.30 1.00
N GLY A 102 0.94 10.46 0.31
CA GLY A 102 2.04 9.49 0.32
C GLY A 102 2.59 9.24 1.72
N GLY A 103 2.90 10.30 2.47
CA GLY A 103 3.40 10.22 3.84
C GLY A 103 2.41 9.58 4.82
N ALA A 104 1.11 9.84 4.66
CA ALA A 104 0.07 9.20 5.46
C ALA A 104 0.02 7.68 5.25
N PHE A 105 0.33 7.18 4.05
CA PHE A 105 0.37 5.73 3.79
C PHE A 105 1.73 5.08 4.12
N ALA A 106 2.84 5.81 3.99
CA ALA A 106 4.20 5.27 4.13
C ALA A 106 4.53 4.61 5.49
N GLY A 107 3.84 5.01 6.57
CA GLY A 107 4.01 4.41 7.90
C GLY A 107 2.91 3.43 8.31
N ILE A 108 1.80 3.39 7.58
CA ILE A 108 0.57 2.71 8.00
C ILE A 108 0.42 1.34 7.34
N ASP A 109 0.98 1.12 6.14
CA ASP A 109 0.84 -0.14 5.40
C ASP A 109 1.23 -1.38 6.23
N GLY A 110 2.38 -1.33 6.93
CA GLY A 110 2.82 -2.43 7.78
C GLY A 110 1.92 -2.64 9.01
N LEU A 111 1.45 -1.55 9.62
CA LEU A 111 0.56 -1.62 10.79
C LEU A 111 -0.82 -2.13 10.40
N LEU A 112 -1.41 -1.65 9.30
CA LEU A 112 -2.70 -2.13 8.80
C LEU A 112 -2.62 -3.60 8.42
N LEU A 113 -1.55 -4.01 7.74
CA LEU A 113 -1.33 -5.41 7.41
C LEU A 113 -1.21 -6.26 8.67
N LEU A 114 -0.45 -5.82 9.68
CA LEU A 114 -0.33 -6.52 10.96
C LEU A 114 -1.69 -6.64 11.67
N VAL A 115 -2.43 -5.54 11.77
CA VAL A 115 -3.75 -5.51 12.41
C VAL A 115 -4.72 -6.42 11.65
N ALA A 116 -4.74 -6.37 10.32
CA ALA A 116 -5.56 -7.24 9.49
C ALA A 116 -5.22 -8.72 9.71
N LEU A 117 -3.93 -9.09 9.72
CA LEU A 117 -3.49 -10.46 10.00
C LEU A 117 -3.90 -10.91 11.41
N VAL A 118 -3.78 -10.04 12.43
CA VAL A 118 -4.20 -10.35 13.80
C VAL A 118 -5.72 -10.55 13.88
N VAL A 119 -6.50 -9.69 13.25
CA VAL A 119 -7.96 -9.81 13.23
C VAL A 119 -8.38 -11.11 12.51
N VAL A 120 -7.82 -11.39 11.34
CA VAL A 120 -8.07 -12.64 10.61
C VAL A 120 -7.65 -13.84 11.46
N PHE A 121 -6.48 -13.79 12.10
CA PHE A 121 -6.03 -14.84 13.00
C PHE A 121 -7.03 -15.11 14.13
N VAL A 122 -7.50 -14.06 14.81
CA VAL A 122 -8.48 -14.18 15.90
C VAL A 122 -9.80 -14.78 15.40
N ILE A 123 -10.30 -14.31 14.26
CA ILE A 123 -11.52 -14.86 13.64
C ILE A 123 -11.33 -16.34 13.30
N LEU A 124 -10.21 -16.71 12.69
CA LEU A 124 -9.91 -18.09 12.32
C LEU A 124 -9.78 -18.99 13.56
N VAL A 125 -9.12 -18.53 14.62
CA VAL A 125 -9.04 -19.25 15.89
C VAL A 125 -10.43 -19.44 16.49
N ALA A 126 -11.29 -18.42 16.45
CA ALA A 126 -12.66 -18.52 16.96
C ALA A 126 -13.53 -19.51 16.16
N VAL A 127 -13.40 -19.52 14.83
CA VAL A 127 -14.17 -20.39 13.93
C VAL A 127 -13.68 -21.83 13.99
N TYR A 128 -12.36 -22.06 13.87
CA TYR A 128 -11.80 -23.40 13.74
C TYR A 128 -11.38 -24.03 15.07
N ARG A 129 -11.32 -23.25 16.16
CA ARG A 129 -10.84 -23.69 17.47
C ARG A 129 -9.47 -24.39 17.42
N SER A 130 -8.68 -24.11 16.38
CA SER A 130 -7.31 -24.61 16.16
C SER A 130 -6.41 -23.40 15.97
N VAL A 131 -5.21 -23.45 16.57
CA VAL A 131 -4.21 -22.36 16.49
C VAL A 131 -3.25 -22.58 15.33
N LEU A 132 -2.95 -23.83 14.98
CA LEU A 132 -1.96 -24.14 13.95
C LEU A 132 -2.52 -23.90 12.53
N LEU A 133 -3.80 -24.22 12.31
CA LEU A 133 -4.47 -23.99 11.03
C LEU A 133 -4.44 -22.52 10.57
N PRO A 134 -4.87 -21.55 11.41
CA PRO A 134 -4.76 -20.13 11.08
C PRO A 134 -3.34 -19.70 10.69
N VAL A 135 -2.31 -20.23 11.37
CA VAL A 135 -0.91 -19.91 11.04
C VAL A 135 -0.55 -20.40 9.64
N LEU A 136 -0.94 -21.62 9.26
CA LEU A 136 -0.68 -22.15 7.92
C LEU A 136 -1.40 -21.37 6.82
N VAL A 137 -2.65 -20.97 7.09
CA VAL A 137 -3.46 -20.16 6.17
C VAL A 137 -2.83 -18.77 5.99
N LEU A 138 -2.47 -18.09 7.08
CA LEU A 138 -1.85 -16.78 7.02
C LEU A 138 -0.45 -16.82 6.40
N LEU A 139 0.34 -17.84 6.69
CA LEU A 139 1.64 -18.04 6.03
C LEU A 139 1.47 -18.20 4.52
N THR A 140 0.46 -18.96 4.09
CA THR A 140 0.13 -19.12 2.67
C THR A 140 -0.31 -17.80 2.04
N ALA A 141 -1.13 -17.01 2.73
CA ALA A 141 -1.61 -15.71 2.27
C ALA A 141 -0.48 -14.69 2.15
N VAL A 142 0.43 -14.62 3.13
CA VAL A 142 1.60 -13.74 3.08
C VAL A 142 2.55 -14.17 1.96
N ALA A 143 2.79 -15.48 1.78
CA ALA A 143 3.60 -15.97 0.67
C ALA A 143 2.97 -15.63 -0.70
N ALA A 144 1.65 -15.73 -0.83
CA ALA A 144 0.93 -15.30 -2.02
C ALA A 144 1.11 -13.80 -2.28
N LEU A 145 1.01 -12.98 -1.24
CA LEU A 145 1.21 -11.53 -1.32
C LEU A 145 2.65 -11.19 -1.74
N CYS A 146 3.66 -11.83 -1.15
CA CYS A 146 5.05 -11.65 -1.57
C CYS A 146 5.25 -12.01 -3.04
N GLY A 147 4.71 -13.15 -3.49
CA GLY A 147 4.78 -13.57 -4.90
C GLY A 147 4.10 -12.57 -5.84
N ALA A 148 2.92 -12.07 -5.44
CA ALA A 148 2.18 -11.06 -6.20
C ALA A 148 2.96 -9.74 -6.29
N ILE A 149 3.54 -9.27 -5.19
CA ILE A 149 4.36 -8.05 -5.16
C ILE A 149 5.55 -8.18 -6.11
N VAL A 150 6.27 -9.31 -6.10
CA VAL A 150 7.40 -9.55 -7.01
C VAL A 150 6.95 -9.54 -8.47
N ALA A 151 5.83 -10.19 -8.78
CA ALA A 151 5.29 -10.20 -10.14
C ALA A 151 4.85 -8.81 -10.61
N VAL A 152 4.14 -8.07 -9.77
CA VAL A 152 3.70 -6.69 -10.02
C VAL A 152 4.89 -5.76 -10.19
N TYR A 153 5.92 -5.89 -9.35
CA TYR A 153 7.16 -5.14 -9.51
C TYR A 153 7.86 -5.45 -10.84
N GLY A 154 7.89 -6.73 -11.24
CA GLY A 154 8.39 -7.14 -12.55
C GLY A 154 7.60 -6.53 -13.72
N MET A 155 6.28 -6.44 -13.62
CA MET A 155 5.42 -5.78 -14.61
C MET A 155 5.68 -4.27 -14.68
N ALA A 156 5.96 -3.63 -13.54
CA ALA A 156 6.30 -2.22 -13.48
C ALA A 156 7.65 -1.94 -14.15
N LEU A 157 8.66 -2.78 -13.91
CA LEU A 157 9.96 -2.71 -14.60
C LEU A 157 9.83 -2.89 -16.11
N ALA A 158 8.89 -3.71 -16.57
CA ALA A 158 8.59 -3.89 -17.98
C ALA A 158 7.80 -2.71 -18.61
N GLY A 159 7.43 -1.70 -17.82
CA GLY A 159 6.65 -0.55 -18.26
C GLY A 159 5.17 -0.85 -18.54
N TRP A 160 4.66 -2.00 -18.10
CA TRP A 160 3.26 -2.41 -18.36
C TRP A 160 2.26 -1.71 -17.44
N ILE A 161 2.70 -1.36 -16.23
CA ILE A 161 1.87 -0.72 -15.21
C ILE A 161 2.66 0.38 -14.50
N GLN A 162 1.94 1.39 -14.02
CA GLN A 162 2.48 2.42 -13.13
C GLN A 162 2.12 2.04 -11.69
N LEU A 163 3.12 2.00 -10.80
CA LEU A 163 2.91 1.73 -9.39
C LEU A 163 2.40 2.98 -8.69
N ASN A 164 1.35 2.82 -7.88
CA ASN A 164 0.91 3.84 -6.95
C ASN A 164 0.63 3.19 -5.59
N GLY A 165 0.83 3.95 -4.49
CA GLY A 165 0.67 3.43 -3.13
C GLY A 165 -0.74 2.90 -2.84
N GLN A 166 -1.77 3.50 -3.45
CA GLN A 166 -3.15 3.07 -3.30
C GLN A 166 -3.37 1.63 -3.82
N ALA A 167 -2.84 1.31 -5.00
CA ALA A 167 -2.95 -0.02 -5.60
C ALA A 167 -2.20 -1.07 -4.77
N GLN A 168 -1.06 -0.70 -4.17
CA GLN A 168 -0.32 -1.56 -3.24
C GLN A 168 -1.14 -1.89 -1.99
N GLY A 169 -1.77 -0.89 -1.36
CA GLY A 169 -2.64 -1.10 -0.21
C GLY A 169 -3.82 -2.02 -0.55
N ILE A 170 -4.50 -1.78 -1.68
CA ILE A 170 -5.64 -2.59 -2.12
C ILE A 170 -5.19 -4.02 -2.45
N LEU A 171 -4.05 -4.19 -3.14
CA LEU A 171 -3.48 -5.50 -3.43
C LEU A 171 -3.27 -6.31 -2.14
N SER A 172 -2.70 -5.70 -1.10
CA SER A 172 -2.41 -6.39 0.15
C SER A 172 -3.67 -6.95 0.83
N ILE A 173 -4.71 -6.13 0.97
CA ILE A 173 -5.98 -6.52 1.59
C ILE A 173 -6.68 -7.58 0.76
N LEU A 174 -6.71 -7.39 -0.57
CA LEU A 174 -7.35 -8.31 -1.50
C LEU A 174 -6.70 -9.69 -1.47
N VAL A 175 -5.37 -9.76 -1.55
CA VAL A 175 -4.65 -11.04 -1.59
C VAL A 175 -4.78 -11.79 -0.27
N ILE A 176 -4.67 -11.09 0.87
CA ILE A 176 -4.83 -11.73 2.17
C ILE A 176 -6.25 -12.30 2.32
N GLY A 177 -7.27 -11.53 1.96
CA GLY A 177 -8.66 -11.99 1.99
C GLY A 177 -8.92 -13.17 1.06
N ALA A 178 -8.59 -13.02 -0.23
CA ALA A 178 -8.81 -14.05 -1.24
C ALA A 178 -8.05 -15.34 -0.92
N ALA A 179 -6.77 -15.25 -0.54
CA ALA A 179 -5.97 -16.42 -0.17
C ALA A 179 -6.55 -17.11 1.06
N THR A 180 -7.00 -16.35 2.07
CA THR A 180 -7.66 -16.91 3.26
C THR A 180 -8.91 -17.69 2.85
N ASP A 181 -9.82 -17.10 2.07
CA ASP A 181 -11.05 -17.74 1.63
C ASP A 181 -10.80 -19.04 0.84
N TYR A 182 -9.86 -19.01 -0.12
CA TYR A 182 -9.50 -20.19 -0.90
C TYR A 182 -8.89 -21.29 -0.03
N CYS A 183 -8.02 -20.91 0.93
CA CYS A 183 -7.46 -21.84 1.89
C CYS A 183 -8.55 -22.45 2.77
N LEU A 184 -9.55 -21.66 3.20
CA LEU A 184 -10.64 -22.15 4.04
C LEU A 184 -11.53 -23.16 3.31
N LEU A 185 -11.86 -22.92 2.05
CA LEU A 185 -12.60 -23.88 1.22
C LEU A 185 -11.85 -25.21 1.10
N LEU A 186 -10.53 -25.15 0.95
CA LEU A 186 -9.70 -26.35 0.87
C LEU A 186 -9.57 -27.07 2.22
N VAL A 187 -9.36 -26.32 3.31
CA VAL A 187 -9.25 -26.85 4.67
C VAL A 187 -10.55 -27.49 5.12
N ALA A 188 -11.69 -26.84 4.86
CA ALA A 188 -13.01 -27.39 5.18
C ALA A 188 -13.21 -28.75 4.50
N ARG A 189 -12.91 -28.82 3.20
CA ARG A 189 -12.98 -30.08 2.46
C ARG A 189 -11.97 -31.11 2.97
N HIS A 190 -10.74 -30.70 3.28
CA HIS A 190 -9.74 -31.61 3.82
C HIS A 190 -10.17 -32.21 5.17
N ARG A 191 -10.81 -31.42 6.02
CA ARG A 191 -11.36 -31.89 7.30
C ARG A 191 -12.46 -32.92 7.10
N GLU A 192 -13.36 -32.71 6.15
CA GLU A 192 -14.39 -33.70 5.78
C GLU A 192 -13.76 -35.01 5.30
N GLU A 193 -12.75 -34.93 4.43
CA GLU A 193 -12.10 -36.11 3.86
C GLU A 193 -11.25 -36.87 4.91
N LEU A 194 -10.76 -36.21 5.96
CA LEU A 194 -10.05 -36.85 7.10
C LEU A 194 -10.98 -37.65 8.03
N LEU A 195 -12.29 -37.39 8.00
CA LEU A 195 -13.28 -38.20 8.71
C LEU A 195 -13.58 -39.52 7.97
N VAL A 196 -13.32 -39.57 6.67
CA VAL A 196 -13.60 -40.76 5.85
C VAL A 196 -12.33 -41.55 5.58
N ARG A 197 -11.18 -40.88 5.39
CA ARG A 197 -9.91 -41.52 5.03
C ARG A 197 -8.91 -41.55 6.17
N ALA A 198 -8.30 -42.71 6.39
CA ALA A 198 -7.22 -42.88 7.35
C ALA A 198 -5.92 -42.20 6.89
N ASP A 199 -5.58 -42.32 5.61
CA ASP A 199 -4.37 -41.71 5.03
C ASP A 199 -4.58 -40.20 4.77
N VAL A 200 -3.72 -39.38 5.37
CA VAL A 200 -3.76 -37.91 5.27
C VAL A 200 -3.46 -37.43 3.84
N GLY A 201 -2.54 -38.08 3.14
CA GLY A 201 -2.19 -37.75 1.77
C GLY A 201 -3.32 -38.08 0.78
N GLU A 202 -4.05 -39.16 1.00
CA GLU A 202 -5.27 -39.48 0.23
C GLU A 202 -6.40 -38.52 0.52
N ALA A 203 -6.63 -38.21 1.81
CA ALA A 203 -7.61 -37.20 2.23
C ALA A 203 -7.32 -35.85 1.56
N LEU A 204 -6.06 -35.43 1.55
CA LEU A 204 -5.64 -34.17 0.95
C LEU A 204 -5.79 -34.18 -0.57
N ARG A 205 -5.38 -35.26 -1.25
CA ARG A 205 -5.53 -35.40 -2.71
C ARG A 205 -6.99 -35.29 -3.15
N ALA A 206 -7.91 -35.92 -2.41
CA ALA A 206 -9.33 -35.80 -2.73
C ALA A 206 -9.88 -34.42 -2.40
N ALA A 207 -9.44 -33.81 -1.30
CA ALA A 207 -9.86 -32.45 -0.95
C ALA A 207 -9.46 -31.44 -2.01
N VAL A 208 -8.21 -31.51 -2.51
CA VAL A 208 -7.75 -30.67 -3.62
C VAL A 208 -8.62 -30.91 -4.85
N ARG A 209 -8.86 -32.17 -5.25
CA ARG A 209 -9.72 -32.48 -6.41
C ARG A 209 -11.16 -31.98 -6.24
N GLY A 210 -11.72 -32.11 -5.04
CA GLY A 210 -13.09 -31.70 -4.72
C GLY A 210 -13.26 -30.18 -4.69
N SER A 211 -12.25 -29.45 -4.19
CA SER A 211 -12.30 -27.99 -4.08
C SER A 211 -11.74 -27.26 -5.29
N PHE A 212 -10.99 -27.92 -6.19
CA PHE A 212 -10.34 -27.30 -7.34
C PHE A 212 -11.32 -26.51 -8.22
N GLY A 213 -12.47 -27.11 -8.56
CA GLY A 213 -13.47 -26.48 -9.41
C GLY A 213 -14.05 -25.21 -8.79
N ALA A 214 -14.44 -25.28 -7.51
CA ALA A 214 -15.01 -24.14 -6.78
C ALA A 214 -14.01 -22.99 -6.59
N ILE A 215 -12.78 -23.31 -6.16
CA ILE A 215 -11.72 -22.33 -5.93
C ILE A 215 -11.31 -21.65 -7.25
N THR A 216 -11.17 -22.42 -8.34
CA THR A 216 -10.80 -21.88 -9.66
C THR A 216 -11.92 -21.04 -10.27
N ALA A 217 -13.18 -21.45 -10.13
CA ALA A 217 -14.33 -20.66 -10.56
C ALA A 217 -14.42 -19.32 -9.80
N SER A 218 -14.20 -19.33 -8.48
CA SER A 218 -14.16 -18.11 -7.68
C SER A 218 -12.99 -17.19 -8.09
N ALA A 219 -11.77 -17.74 -8.18
CA ALA A 219 -10.60 -16.94 -8.55
C ALA A 219 -10.71 -16.33 -9.95
N SER A 220 -11.18 -17.11 -10.92
CA SER A 220 -11.37 -16.63 -12.30
C SER A 220 -12.43 -15.54 -12.41
N THR A 221 -13.56 -15.66 -11.71
CA THR A 221 -14.61 -14.62 -11.75
C THR A 221 -14.12 -13.30 -11.15
N VAL A 222 -13.40 -13.35 -10.02
CA VAL A 222 -12.82 -12.16 -9.40
C VAL A 222 -11.71 -11.56 -10.28
N ALA A 223 -10.81 -12.38 -10.84
CA ALA A 223 -9.76 -11.91 -11.73
C ALA A 223 -10.33 -11.22 -12.98
N LEU A 224 -11.33 -11.83 -13.63
CA LEU A 224 -12.00 -11.24 -14.80
C LEU A 224 -12.71 -9.94 -14.43
N ALA A 225 -13.40 -9.88 -13.28
CA ALA A 225 -14.05 -8.65 -12.82
C ALA A 225 -13.04 -7.52 -12.59
N LEU A 226 -11.87 -7.82 -12.03
CA LEU A 226 -10.79 -6.85 -11.83
C LEU A 226 -10.17 -6.39 -13.14
N LEU A 227 -10.03 -7.28 -14.13
CA LEU A 227 -9.51 -6.92 -15.45
C LEU A 227 -10.44 -5.95 -16.21
N ILE A 228 -11.73 -5.93 -15.92
CA ILE A 228 -12.66 -4.92 -16.49
C ILE A 228 -12.23 -3.49 -16.12
N LEU A 229 -11.55 -3.28 -14.98
CA LEU A 229 -11.03 -1.97 -14.59
C LEU A 229 -10.05 -1.39 -15.61
N MET A 230 -9.44 -2.23 -16.46
CA MET A 230 -8.58 -1.76 -17.55
C MET A 230 -9.32 -0.88 -18.56
N ALA A 231 -10.64 -1.03 -18.67
CA ALA A 231 -11.49 -0.19 -19.51
C ALA A 231 -11.71 1.23 -18.94
N SER A 232 -11.25 1.52 -17.71
CA SER A 232 -11.38 2.84 -17.10
C SER A 232 -10.46 3.87 -17.78
N ASP A 233 -10.93 5.11 -17.90
CA ASP A 233 -10.14 6.25 -18.39
C ASP A 233 -9.15 6.79 -17.35
N LEU A 234 -9.42 6.54 -16.05
CA LEU A 234 -8.53 6.95 -14.97
C LEU A 234 -7.36 5.98 -14.85
N ASN A 235 -6.13 6.47 -15.02
CA ASN A 235 -4.92 5.65 -14.94
C ASN A 235 -4.78 4.91 -13.60
N SER A 236 -5.18 5.54 -12.49
CA SER A 236 -5.16 4.92 -11.15
C SER A 236 -6.09 3.71 -11.06
N THR A 237 -7.25 3.76 -11.71
CA THR A 237 -8.21 2.65 -11.76
C THR A 237 -7.76 1.58 -12.76
N ARG A 238 -7.25 2.00 -13.93
CA ARG A 238 -6.75 1.12 -14.98
C ARG A 238 -5.58 0.26 -14.51
N SER A 239 -4.63 0.85 -13.78
CA SER A 239 -3.46 0.15 -13.23
C SER A 239 -3.84 -0.85 -12.13
N LEU A 240 -4.92 -0.60 -11.38
CA LEU A 240 -5.39 -1.50 -10.34
C LEU A 240 -5.83 -2.86 -10.89
N GLY A 241 -6.49 -2.89 -12.06
CA GLY A 241 -6.99 -4.12 -12.67
C GLY A 241 -5.96 -5.24 -12.79
N PRO A 242 -4.86 -5.05 -13.55
CA PRO A 242 -3.84 -6.08 -13.71
C PRO A 242 -3.05 -6.36 -12.42
N VAL A 243 -2.86 -5.36 -11.55
CA VAL A 243 -2.22 -5.55 -10.24
C VAL A 243 -3.04 -6.49 -9.37
N ALA A 244 -4.33 -6.20 -9.21
CA ALA A 244 -5.25 -6.96 -8.38
C ALA A 244 -5.52 -8.36 -8.96
N ALA A 245 -5.69 -8.48 -10.28
CA ALA A 245 -5.86 -9.77 -10.96
C ALA A 245 -4.64 -10.69 -10.75
N THR A 246 -3.43 -10.14 -10.81
CA THR A 246 -2.20 -10.86 -10.50
C THR A 246 -2.20 -11.34 -9.05
N GLY A 247 -2.60 -10.48 -8.11
CA GLY A 247 -2.78 -10.85 -6.71
C GLY A 247 -3.70 -12.06 -6.52
N VAL A 248 -4.87 -12.05 -7.16
CA VAL A 248 -5.83 -13.16 -7.09
C VAL A 248 -5.25 -14.45 -7.70
N ALA A 249 -4.50 -14.34 -8.81
CA ALA A 249 -3.83 -15.50 -9.42
C ALA A 249 -2.80 -16.12 -8.47
N PHE A 250 -2.00 -15.32 -7.76
CA PHE A 250 -1.06 -15.80 -6.76
C PHE A 250 -1.75 -16.39 -5.52
N ALA A 251 -2.87 -15.79 -5.07
CA ALA A 251 -3.69 -16.36 -4.00
C ALA A 251 -4.23 -17.74 -4.37
N TRP A 252 -4.74 -17.90 -5.60
CA TRP A 252 -5.21 -19.16 -6.15
C TRP A 252 -4.08 -20.20 -6.24
N LEU A 253 -2.92 -19.81 -6.78
CA LEU A 253 -1.75 -20.68 -6.88
C LEU A 253 -1.27 -21.15 -5.51
N ALA A 254 -1.11 -20.22 -4.55
CA ALA A 254 -0.63 -20.55 -3.20
C ALA A 254 -1.61 -21.46 -2.45
N ALA A 255 -2.92 -21.21 -2.57
CA ALA A 255 -3.95 -22.04 -1.95
C ALA A 255 -3.96 -23.49 -2.48
N LEU A 256 -3.64 -23.69 -3.77
CA LEU A 256 -3.65 -25.03 -4.40
C LEU A 256 -2.30 -25.74 -4.41
N THR A 257 -1.20 -25.06 -4.05
CA THR A 257 0.14 -25.63 -4.07
C THR A 257 0.81 -25.60 -2.69
N LEU A 258 0.99 -24.41 -2.14
CA LEU A 258 1.69 -24.19 -0.88
C LEU A 258 0.88 -24.72 0.31
N LEU A 259 -0.41 -24.44 0.39
CA LEU A 259 -1.23 -24.93 1.50
C LEU A 259 -1.28 -26.47 1.56
N PRO A 260 -1.53 -27.20 0.46
CA PRO A 260 -1.40 -28.66 0.45
C PRO A 260 -0.04 -29.16 0.90
N ALA A 261 1.05 -28.52 0.47
CA ALA A 261 2.39 -28.91 0.91
C ALA A 261 2.55 -28.74 2.44
N LEU A 262 2.09 -27.61 2.98
CA LEU A 262 2.13 -27.34 4.42
C LEU A 262 1.24 -28.31 5.23
N LEU A 263 0.03 -28.61 4.75
CA LEU A 263 -0.87 -29.59 5.37
C LEU A 263 -0.32 -31.01 5.30
N ARG A 264 0.39 -31.35 4.21
CA ARG A 264 1.05 -32.65 4.07
C ARG A 264 2.18 -32.81 5.09
N LEU A 265 2.95 -31.75 5.35
CA LEU A 265 4.06 -31.74 6.31
C LEU A 265 3.57 -31.77 7.77
N THR A 266 2.55 -30.99 8.10
CA THR A 266 1.99 -30.91 9.45
C THR A 266 1.04 -32.06 9.79
N GLY A 267 0.47 -32.71 8.76
CA GLY A 267 -0.40 -33.86 8.91
C GLY A 267 -1.64 -33.56 9.75
N ARG A 268 -2.06 -34.52 10.58
CA ARG A 268 -3.23 -34.37 11.48
C ARG A 268 -3.01 -33.35 12.60
N ALA A 269 -1.75 -32.99 12.90
CA ALA A 269 -1.44 -32.01 13.93
C ALA A 269 -1.93 -30.60 13.57
N ALA A 270 -2.13 -30.30 12.28
CA ALA A 270 -2.73 -29.04 11.80
C ALA A 270 -4.10 -28.74 12.46
N PHE A 271 -4.83 -29.78 12.86
CA PHE A 271 -6.17 -29.66 13.46
C PHE A 271 -6.16 -29.71 14.99
N TRP A 272 -5.00 -29.68 15.65
CA TRP A 272 -4.91 -29.65 17.11
C TRP A 272 -5.62 -28.40 17.68
N PRO A 273 -6.53 -28.55 18.68
CA PRO A 273 -6.77 -29.71 19.55
C PRO A 273 -7.83 -30.72 19.06
N THR A 274 -8.72 -30.34 18.15
CA THR A 274 -9.81 -31.21 17.65
C THR A 274 -9.37 -32.01 16.43
N ILE A 275 -8.56 -33.04 16.65
CA ILE A 275 -8.02 -33.89 15.60
C ILE A 275 -9.14 -34.78 15.02
N PRO A 276 -9.49 -34.68 13.71
CA PRO A 276 -10.47 -35.56 13.08
C PRO A 276 -9.92 -37.00 13.01
N SER A 277 -10.74 -37.98 13.38
CA SER A 277 -10.45 -39.41 13.25
C SER A 277 -11.58 -40.12 12.50
N PRO A 278 -11.29 -41.08 11.61
CA PRO A 278 -12.32 -41.89 10.99
C PRO A 278 -13.13 -42.66 12.04
N GLU A 279 -14.46 -42.68 11.90
CA GLU A 279 -15.29 -43.59 12.68
C GLU A 279 -14.87 -45.04 12.34
N ARG A 280 -14.59 -45.83 13.38
CA ARG A 280 -14.17 -47.23 13.27
C ARG A 280 -15.32 -48.15 12.90
#